data_AF-A0A7L4NQ63-F1
#
_entry.id   AF-A0A7L4NQ63-F1
#
_cell.length_a   1.000
_cell.length_b   1.000
_cell.length_c   1.000
_cell.angle_alpha   90.00
_cell.angle_beta   90.00
_cell.angle_gamma   90.00
#
_symmetry.space_group_name_H-M   'P 1'
#
loop_
_entity.id
_entity.type
_entity.pdbx_description
1 polymer ?
#
loop_
_entity_poly.entity_id
_entity_poly.type
_entity_poly.pdbx_seq_one_letter_code
_entity_poly.pdbx_strand_id
1 'polypeptide(L)'
;YPHLSPKYKESFDVGSDIFAKFSAYIKNPRKEANINFEKALLREFQRLDVYLNTPLPEEIDQDSVEDITISNRKFLDGDHLTLADCNLLPKLHIIKIAAKKYRDFEIPADMTGVWRYLNNAYACDEFSHTCPADEEIEHTYASVARKMT
;
A
#
# COMPACT_ATOMS: atom_id res chain seq x y z
N TYR A 1 -9.70 -20.60 -17.45
CA TYR A 1 -9.36 -20.08 -16.11
C TYR A 1 -8.96 -18.63 -16.23
N PRO A 2 -9.33 -17.75 -15.28
CA PRO A 2 -8.90 -16.35 -15.30
C PRO A 2 -7.38 -16.26 -15.15
N HIS A 3 -6.75 -15.36 -15.89
CA HIS A 3 -5.33 -15.09 -15.79
C HIS A 3 -5.11 -13.93 -14.80
N LEU A 4 -4.41 -14.19 -13.69
CA LEU A 4 -4.23 -13.21 -12.61
C LEU A 4 -2.92 -12.42 -12.71
N SER A 5 -2.04 -12.72 -13.67
CA SER A 5 -0.81 -11.95 -13.80
C SER A 5 -1.15 -10.55 -14.33
N PRO A 6 -0.58 -9.49 -13.73
CA PRO A 6 -0.75 -8.14 -14.22
C PRO A 6 -0.16 -8.00 -15.63
N LYS A 7 -0.73 -7.07 -16.38
CA LYS A 7 -0.29 -6.66 -17.70
C LYS A 7 0.92 -5.73 -17.62
N TYR A 8 0.96 -4.83 -16.63
CA TYR A 8 2.03 -3.86 -16.46
C TYR A 8 3.10 -4.38 -15.52
N LYS A 9 4.35 -4.38 -15.99
CA LYS A 9 5.49 -4.75 -15.14
C LYS A 9 5.60 -3.84 -13.91
N GLU A 10 5.30 -2.55 -14.08
CA GLU A 10 5.35 -1.57 -12.99
C GLU A 10 4.40 -1.91 -11.84
N SER A 11 3.28 -2.59 -12.10
CA SER A 11 2.34 -3.10 -11.08
C SER A 11 3.02 -4.03 -10.07
N PHE A 12 4.05 -4.79 -10.48
CA PHE A 12 4.83 -5.63 -9.56
C PHE A 12 5.93 -4.86 -8.83
N ASP A 13 6.52 -3.88 -9.49
CA ASP A 13 7.70 -3.17 -8.98
C ASP A 13 7.28 -2.09 -7.96
N VAL A 14 6.12 -1.46 -8.15
CA VAL A 14 5.60 -0.42 -7.26
C VAL A 14 5.23 -0.99 -5.89
N GLY A 15 5.72 -0.36 -4.83
CA GLY A 15 5.49 -0.81 -3.46
C GLY A 15 6.29 -2.06 -3.04
N SER A 16 7.14 -2.61 -3.90
CA SER A 16 7.99 -3.77 -3.57
C SER A 16 8.88 -3.53 -2.34
N ASP A 17 9.39 -2.31 -2.18
CA ASP A 17 10.25 -1.89 -1.07
C ASP A 17 9.48 -1.43 0.19
N ILE A 18 8.17 -1.21 0.12
CA ILE A 18 7.41 -0.53 1.18
C ILE A 18 7.50 -1.29 2.51
N PHE A 19 7.40 -2.61 2.44
CA PHE A 19 7.41 -3.47 3.63
C PHE A 19 8.81 -3.57 4.25
N ALA A 20 9.86 -3.47 3.43
CA ALA A 20 11.24 -3.40 3.92
C ALA A 20 11.49 -2.07 4.65
N LYS A 21 11.01 -0.93 4.12
CA LYS A 21 11.10 0.38 4.80
C LYS A 21 10.31 0.39 6.10
N PHE A 22 9.09 -0.16 6.08
CA PHE A 22 8.29 -0.34 7.29
C PHE A 22 9.01 -1.22 8.32
N SER A 23 9.59 -2.34 7.90
CA SER A 23 10.34 -3.22 8.79
C SER A 23 11.50 -2.52 9.49
N ALA A 24 12.23 -1.65 8.76
CA ALA A 24 13.29 -0.83 9.35
C ALA A 24 12.72 0.22 10.32
N TYR A 25 11.62 0.88 9.94
CA TYR A 25 10.93 1.88 10.76
C TYR A 25 10.40 1.31 12.09
N ILE A 26 9.63 0.22 12.04
CA ILE A 26 8.95 -0.34 13.21
C ILE A 26 9.94 -0.98 14.20
N LYS A 27 11.05 -1.53 13.70
CA LYS A 27 12.09 -2.19 14.53
C LYS A 27 13.11 -1.20 15.10
N ASN A 28 13.13 0.05 14.62
CA ASN A 28 14.08 1.07 15.08
C ASN A 28 13.81 1.46 16.55
N PRO A 29 14.81 1.36 17.45
CA PRO A 29 14.70 1.85 18.82
C PRO A 29 15.18 3.30 19.00
N ARG A 30 15.91 3.88 18.03
CA ARG A 30 16.60 5.17 18.18
C ARG A 30 15.71 6.33 17.75
N LYS A 31 15.40 7.25 18.65
CA LYS A 31 14.56 8.44 18.35
C LYS A 31 15.13 9.31 17.24
N GLU A 32 16.43 9.59 17.28
CA GLU A 32 17.11 10.47 16.32
C GLU A 32 17.04 9.96 14.88
N ALA A 33 17.06 8.63 14.70
CA ALA A 33 16.98 8.00 13.38
C ALA A 33 15.54 7.84 12.87
N ASN A 34 14.52 7.99 13.74
CA ASN A 34 13.13 7.70 13.40
C ASN A 34 12.62 8.54 12.23
N ILE A 35 12.94 9.84 12.24
CA ILE A 35 12.53 10.77 11.16
C ILE A 35 13.03 10.32 9.79
N ASN A 36 14.22 9.72 9.72
CA ASN A 36 14.80 9.25 8.46
C ASN A 36 14.10 7.97 7.97
N PHE A 37 13.79 7.04 8.88
CA PHE A 37 13.05 5.83 8.54
C PHE A 37 11.60 6.12 8.14
N GLU A 38 10.94 7.03 8.86
CA GLU A 38 9.59 7.47 8.54
C GLU A 38 9.54 8.16 7.18
N LYS A 39 10.48 9.08 6.91
CA LYS A 39 10.62 9.73 5.61
C LYS A 39 10.89 8.72 4.49
N ALA A 40 11.65 7.67 4.75
CA ALA A 40 11.88 6.61 3.77
C ALA A 40 10.61 5.78 3.50
N LEU A 41 9.82 5.47 4.54
CA LEU A 41 8.53 4.80 4.39
C LEU A 41 7.53 5.67 3.61
N LEU A 42 7.41 6.95 3.96
CA LEU A 42 6.54 7.92 3.28
C LEU A 42 6.90 8.08 1.80
N ARG A 43 8.20 8.00 1.44
CA ARG A 43 8.62 8.02 0.02
C ARG A 43 8.09 6.83 -0.77
N GLU A 44 8.06 5.64 -0.18
CA GLU A 44 7.50 4.46 -0.87
C GLU A 44 5.98 4.56 -0.99
N PHE A 45 5.29 5.06 0.03
CA PHE A 45 3.86 5.38 -0.08
C PHE A 45 3.59 6.44 -1.16
N GLN A 46 4.40 7.49 -1.24
CA GLN A 46 4.27 8.53 -2.27
C GLN A 46 4.46 7.95 -3.68
N ARG A 47 5.43 7.05 -3.88
CA ARG A 47 5.64 6.37 -5.17
C ARG A 47 4.43 5.53 -5.55
N LEU A 48 3.88 4.77 -4.60
CA LEU A 48 2.67 3.99 -4.79
C LEU A 48 1.46 4.88 -5.11
N ASP A 49 1.30 5.99 -4.40
CA ASP A 49 0.21 6.94 -4.60
C ASP A 49 0.25 7.58 -5.99
N VAL A 50 1.43 8.05 -6.41
CA VAL A 50 1.65 8.60 -7.75
C VAL A 50 1.28 7.57 -8.81
N TYR A 51 1.74 6.33 -8.65
CA TYR A 51 1.39 5.27 -9.60
C TYR A 51 -0.12 5.02 -9.67
N LEU A 52 -0.78 4.88 -8.51
CA LEU A 52 -2.23 4.64 -8.44
C LEU A 52 -3.03 5.80 -9.02
N ASN A 53 -2.55 7.04 -8.90
CA ASN A 53 -3.22 8.21 -9.47
C ASN A 53 -2.86 8.48 -10.94
N THR A 54 -1.78 7.89 -11.47
CA THR A 54 -1.38 8.03 -12.88
C THR A 54 -2.24 7.11 -13.74
N PRO A 55 -2.99 7.61 -14.74
CA PRO A 55 -3.79 6.78 -15.64
C PRO A 55 -2.95 5.72 -16.37
N LEU A 56 -3.43 4.49 -16.42
CA LEU A 56 -2.86 3.45 -17.27
C LEU A 56 -3.21 3.70 -18.74
N PRO A 57 -2.43 3.19 -19.71
CA PRO A 57 -2.74 3.33 -21.13
C PRO A 57 -4.15 2.90 -21.55
N GLU A 58 -4.79 1.93 -20.91
CA GLU A 58 -6.20 1.56 -21.21
C GLU A 58 -7.21 2.58 -20.74
N GLU A 59 -6.86 3.40 -19.75
CA GLU A 59 -7.72 4.48 -19.27
C GLU A 59 -7.66 5.69 -20.22
N ILE A 60 -6.69 5.75 -21.15
CA ILE A 60 -6.48 6.90 -22.03
C ILE A 60 -7.10 6.61 -23.39
N ASP A 61 -8.24 7.24 -23.68
CA ASP A 61 -8.86 7.23 -25.01
C ASP A 61 -8.28 8.37 -25.87
N GLN A 62 -7.57 8.02 -26.95
CA GLN A 62 -6.94 8.98 -27.86
C GLN A 62 -7.96 9.81 -28.65
N ASP A 63 -9.21 9.35 -28.74
CA ASP A 63 -10.29 10.02 -29.47
C ASP A 63 -11.24 10.80 -28.52
N SER A 64 -10.99 10.76 -27.21
CA SER A 64 -11.76 11.53 -26.21
C SER A 64 -11.41 13.02 -26.23
N VAL A 65 -12.43 13.85 -26.02
CA VAL A 65 -12.27 15.32 -25.89
C VAL A 65 -11.73 15.71 -24.50
N GLU A 66 -11.86 14.83 -23.51
CA GLU A 66 -11.41 15.04 -22.14
C GLU A 66 -10.12 14.27 -21.85
N ASP A 67 -9.09 15.00 -21.42
CA ASP A 67 -7.84 14.42 -20.93
C ASP A 67 -8.06 13.83 -19.52
N ILE A 68 -7.98 12.50 -19.42
CA ILE A 68 -7.97 11.83 -18.11
C ILE A 68 -6.59 12.09 -17.48
N THR A 69 -6.59 12.94 -16.44
CA THR A 69 -5.38 13.34 -15.71
C THR A 69 -5.16 12.57 -14.41
N ILE A 70 -6.22 11.96 -13.88
CA ILE A 70 -6.20 11.16 -12.66
C ILE A 70 -6.91 9.83 -12.93
N SER A 71 -6.24 8.73 -12.60
CA SER A 71 -6.79 7.38 -12.73
C SER A 71 -7.97 7.16 -11.80
N ASN A 72 -8.97 6.42 -12.28
CA ASN A 72 -10.12 5.97 -11.48
C ASN A 72 -10.10 4.46 -11.22
N ARG A 73 -9.07 3.75 -11.68
CA ARG A 73 -8.95 2.30 -11.50
C ARG A 73 -8.98 1.89 -10.04
N LYS A 74 -9.50 0.69 -9.78
CA LYS A 74 -9.68 0.17 -8.42
C LYS A 74 -8.41 -0.38 -7.80
N PHE A 75 -7.58 -1.07 -8.58
CA PHE A 75 -6.43 -1.86 -8.13
C PHE A 75 -5.15 -1.51 -8.91
N LEU A 76 -4.03 -2.16 -8.64
CA LEU A 76 -2.73 -1.77 -9.20
C LEU A 76 -2.75 -1.75 -10.73
N ASP A 77 -3.32 -2.78 -11.34
CA ASP A 77 -3.23 -3.06 -12.78
C ASP A 77 -4.56 -2.81 -13.53
N GLY A 78 -5.58 -2.26 -12.87
CA GLY A 78 -6.90 -2.03 -13.44
C GLY A 78 -8.02 -2.23 -12.43
N ASP A 79 -9.19 -2.69 -12.90
CA ASP A 79 -10.39 -2.84 -12.07
C ASP A 79 -10.58 -4.25 -11.47
N HIS A 80 -9.67 -5.17 -11.75
CA HIS A 80 -9.67 -6.53 -11.23
C HIS A 80 -8.39 -6.80 -10.44
N LEU A 81 -8.52 -7.61 -9.38
CA LEU A 81 -7.37 -8.07 -8.59
C LEU A 81 -6.43 -8.93 -9.44
N THR A 82 -5.14 -8.71 -9.25
CA THR A 82 -4.04 -9.43 -9.87
C THR A 82 -3.10 -9.99 -8.81
N LEU A 83 -2.10 -10.78 -9.23
CA LEU A 83 -1.04 -11.28 -8.36
C LEU A 83 -0.23 -10.17 -7.69
N ALA A 84 -0.15 -8.99 -8.29
CA ALA A 84 0.50 -7.84 -7.67
C ALA A 84 -0.27 -7.37 -6.43
N ASP A 85 -1.60 -7.31 -6.51
CA ASP A 85 -2.45 -6.91 -5.40
C ASP A 85 -2.40 -7.94 -4.26
N CYS A 86 -2.45 -9.24 -4.60
CA CYS A 86 -2.32 -10.33 -3.63
C CYS A 86 -0.98 -10.29 -2.86
N ASN A 87 0.08 -9.76 -3.47
CA ASN A 87 1.38 -9.59 -2.83
C ASN A 87 1.44 -8.34 -1.93
N LEU A 88 0.87 -7.22 -2.41
CA LEU A 88 1.01 -5.92 -1.76
C LEU A 88 -0.03 -5.70 -0.65
N LEU A 89 -1.30 -6.05 -0.86
CA LEU A 89 -2.39 -5.75 0.07
C LEU A 89 -2.17 -6.32 1.48
N PRO A 90 -1.75 -7.59 1.67
CA PRO A 90 -1.48 -8.11 3.01
C PRO A 90 -0.38 -7.33 3.74
N LYS A 91 0.65 -6.87 3.00
CA LYS A 91 1.74 -6.05 3.55
C LYS A 91 1.23 -4.68 3.98
N LEU A 92 0.43 -4.01 3.14
CA LEU A 92 -0.15 -2.70 3.47
C LEU A 92 -1.07 -2.78 4.68
N HIS A 93 -1.86 -3.84 4.80
CA HIS A 93 -2.73 -4.06 5.97
C HIS A 93 -1.93 -4.21 7.25
N ILE A 94 -0.87 -5.03 7.24
CA ILE A 94 0.05 -5.15 8.38
C ILE A 94 0.65 -3.80 8.76
N ILE A 95 1.10 -3.01 7.77
CA ILE A 95 1.67 -1.67 8.00
C ILE A 95 0.62 -0.78 8.68
N LYS A 96 -0.61 -0.72 8.16
CA LYS A 96 -1.70 0.11 8.71
C LYS A 96 -1.98 -0.21 10.18
N ILE A 97 -2.10 -1.48 10.54
CA ILE A 97 -2.42 -1.89 11.91
C ILE A 97 -1.23 -1.69 12.85
N ALA A 98 -0.07 -2.26 12.51
CA ALA A 98 1.08 -2.26 13.41
C ALA A 98 1.73 -0.87 13.56
N ALA A 99 1.80 -0.08 12.48
CA ALA A 99 2.35 1.28 12.55
C ALA A 99 1.45 2.20 13.40
N LYS A 100 0.12 2.08 13.26
CA LYS A 100 -0.82 2.82 14.11
C LYS A 100 -0.65 2.43 15.58
N LYS A 101 -0.64 1.13 15.88
CA LYS A 101 -0.55 0.64 17.27
C LYS A 101 0.72 1.07 17.99
N TYR A 102 1.88 0.96 17.33
CA TYR A 102 3.18 1.06 18.01
C TYR A 102 3.94 2.37 17.77
N ARG A 103 3.49 3.19 16.81
CA ARG A 103 4.14 4.46 16.44
C ARG A 103 3.15 5.62 16.24
N ASP A 104 1.84 5.38 16.38
CA ASP A 104 0.79 6.33 16.03
C ASP A 104 0.93 6.90 14.60
N PHE A 105 1.55 6.12 13.71
CA PHE A 105 1.71 6.47 12.32
C PHE A 105 0.46 6.08 11.54
N GLU A 106 -0.02 7.00 10.72
CA GLU A 106 -1.10 6.78 9.76
C GLU A 106 -0.61 7.15 8.36
N ILE A 107 -1.18 6.48 7.35
CA ILE A 107 -0.96 6.88 5.96
C ILE A 107 -1.57 8.28 5.79
N PRO A 108 -0.80 9.29 5.33
CA PRO A 108 -1.31 10.64 5.14
C PRO A 108 -2.60 10.67 4.30
N ALA A 109 -3.56 11.50 4.70
CA ALA A 109 -4.88 11.58 4.07
C ALA A 109 -4.85 12.14 2.64
N ASP A 110 -3.79 12.86 2.28
CA ASP A 110 -3.53 13.40 0.95
C ASP A 110 -3.03 12.34 -0.05
N MET A 111 -2.66 11.13 0.40
CA MET A 111 -2.35 9.98 -0.46
C MET A 111 -3.64 9.31 -0.96
N THR A 112 -4.38 10.06 -1.78
CA THR A 112 -5.74 9.70 -2.23
C THR A 112 -5.80 8.42 -3.06
N GLY A 113 -4.76 8.11 -3.84
CA GLY A 113 -4.68 6.90 -4.64
C GLY A 113 -4.52 5.67 -3.76
N VAL A 114 -3.66 5.75 -2.74
CA VAL A 114 -3.48 4.68 -1.75
C VAL A 114 -4.78 4.44 -0.97
N TRP A 115 -5.46 5.50 -0.53
CA TRP A 115 -6.73 5.36 0.18
C TRP A 115 -7.82 4.79 -0.72
N ARG A 116 -7.94 5.22 -1.98
CA ARG A 116 -8.86 4.63 -2.96
C ARG A 116 -8.60 3.13 -3.11
N TYR A 117 -7.35 2.74 -3.28
CA TYR A 117 -6.94 1.35 -3.42
C TYR A 117 -7.29 0.49 -2.20
N LEU A 118 -6.94 0.96 -0.99
CA LEU A 118 -7.26 0.25 0.24
C LEU A 118 -8.77 0.11 0.45
N ASN A 119 -9.55 1.17 0.19
CA ASN A 119 -11.00 1.14 0.35
C ASN A 119 -11.64 0.13 -0.62
N ASN A 120 -11.20 0.09 -1.88
CA ASN A 120 -11.64 -0.92 -2.84
C ASN A 120 -11.28 -2.34 -2.40
N ALA A 121 -10.07 -2.53 -1.86
CA ALA A 121 -9.63 -3.83 -1.37
C ALA A 121 -10.44 -4.30 -0.16
N TYR A 122 -10.69 -3.45 0.85
CA TYR A 122 -11.49 -3.83 2.02
C TYR A 122 -12.96 -4.09 1.70
N ALA A 123 -13.47 -3.53 0.59
CA ALA A 123 -14.81 -3.85 0.08
C ALA A 123 -14.89 -5.18 -0.69
N CYS A 124 -13.75 -5.85 -0.92
CA CYS A 124 -13.65 -7.09 -1.68
C CYS A 124 -13.54 -8.29 -0.73
N ASP A 125 -14.40 -9.29 -0.88
CA ASP A 125 -14.46 -10.47 -0.01
C ASP A 125 -13.15 -11.26 0.00
N GLU A 126 -12.47 -11.36 -1.15
CA GLU A 126 -11.20 -12.05 -1.33
C GLU A 126 -10.10 -11.51 -0.40
N PHE A 127 -10.15 -10.21 -0.10
CA PHE A 127 -9.19 -9.58 0.80
C PHE A 127 -9.72 -9.50 2.23
N SER A 128 -10.96 -9.02 2.42
CA SER A 128 -11.52 -8.80 3.76
C SER A 128 -11.64 -10.09 4.57
N HIS A 129 -12.05 -11.20 3.95
CA HIS A 129 -12.20 -12.49 4.63
C HIS A 129 -10.88 -13.25 4.82
N THR A 130 -9.78 -12.78 4.22
CA THR A 130 -8.45 -13.39 4.38
C THR A 130 -7.54 -12.60 5.31
N CYS A 131 -7.95 -11.40 5.72
CA CYS A 131 -7.24 -10.62 6.72
C CYS A 131 -7.36 -11.31 8.10
N PRO A 132 -6.25 -11.48 8.83
CA PRO A 132 -6.33 -11.89 10.22
C PRO A 132 -6.99 -10.79 11.06
N ALA A 133 -7.43 -11.14 12.28
CA ALA A 133 -7.86 -10.12 13.24
C ALA A 133 -6.71 -9.14 13.55
N ASP A 134 -7.03 -7.86 13.71
CA ASP A 134 -6.04 -6.82 14.01
C ASP A 134 -5.15 -7.20 15.22
N GLU A 135 -5.74 -7.82 16.24
CA GLU A 135 -5.08 -8.29 17.47
C GLU A 135 -3.97 -9.30 17.20
N GLU A 136 -4.10 -10.16 16.19
CA GLU A 136 -3.07 -11.14 15.79
C GLU A 136 -1.85 -10.45 15.17
N ILE A 137 -2.10 -9.40 14.37
CA ILE A 137 -1.03 -8.57 13.81
C ILE A 137 -0.34 -7.81 14.95
N GLU A 138 -1.11 -7.18 15.84
CA GLU A 138 -0.54 -6.49 16.98
C GLU A 138 0.31 -7.42 17.84
N HIS A 139 -0.20 -8.61 18.19
CA HIS A 139 0.51 -9.60 18.98
C HIS A 139 1.82 -10.03 18.31
N THR A 140 1.79 -10.32 17.01
CA THR A 140 2.98 -10.67 16.23
C THR A 140 4.06 -9.58 16.29
N TYR A 141 3.64 -8.31 16.28
CA TYR A 141 4.57 -7.18 16.29
C TYR A 141 5.00 -6.72 17.68
N ALA A 142 4.36 -7.18 18.76
CA ALA A 142 4.63 -6.74 20.13
C ALA A 142 6.10 -6.93 20.56
N SER A 143 6.75 -8.00 20.10
CA SER A 143 8.15 -8.30 20.44
C SER A 143 9.18 -7.55 19.57
N VAL A 144 8.81 -7.18 18.35
CA VAL A 144 9.71 -6.54 17.38
C VAL A 144 9.57 -5.03 17.32
N ALA A 145 8.40 -4.50 17.69
CA ALA A 145 8.13 -3.07 17.81
C ALA A 145 8.78 -2.53 19.09
N ARG A 146 10.09 -2.30 19.03
CA ARG A 146 10.87 -1.81 20.19
C ARG A 146 10.36 -0.45 20.63
N LYS A 147 10.25 -0.20 21.93
CA LYS A 147 9.96 1.15 22.43
C LYS A 147 11.09 2.10 22.01
N MET A 148 10.72 3.28 21.52
CA MET A 148 11.70 4.32 21.18
C MET A 148 12.29 4.87 22.48
N THR A 149 13.59 4.67 22.66
CA THR A 149 14.38 5.21 23.77
C THR A 149 15.20 6.38 23.27
#